data_AF-W4FJI9-F1
#
_entry.id   AF-W4FJI9-F1
#
_cell.length_a   1.000
_cell.length_b   1.000
_cell.length_c   1.000
_cell.angle_alpha   90.00
_cell.angle_beta   90.00
_cell.angle_gamma   90.00
#
_symmetry.space_group_name_H-M   'P 1'
#
loop_
_entity.id
_entity.type
_entity.pdbx_description
1 polymer ?
#
loop_
_entity_poly.entity_id
_entity_poly.type
_entity_poly.pdbx_seq_one_letter_code
_entity_poly.pdbx_strand_id
1 'polypeptide(L)'
;MERSKRAATSRSERTAMLEFLRILKNFALLTGQATKGKPMKRGEKLTRSHGLARLAEYVNAVVLAVRPWNTQNAKSRYISIYGAGRARVVMACLTRTSKRVHI
;
A
#
# COMPACT_ATOMS: atom_id res chain seq x y z
N MET A 1 18.21 15.82 -16.12
CA MET A 1 17.98 15.01 -14.90
C MET A 1 17.87 13.55 -15.33
N GLU A 2 18.96 12.79 -15.22
CA GLU A 2 18.99 11.35 -15.43
C GLU A 2 17.92 10.69 -14.54
N ARG A 3 16.86 10.14 -15.13
CA ARG A 3 15.92 9.29 -14.39
C ARG A 3 16.67 8.00 -14.07
N SER A 4 17.35 7.95 -12.92
CA SER A 4 17.96 6.73 -12.42
C SER A 4 16.98 5.58 -12.60
N LYS A 5 17.36 4.57 -13.38
CA LYS A 5 16.56 3.38 -13.68
C LYS A 5 16.02 2.84 -12.35
N ARG A 6 14.76 3.16 -12.03
CA ARG A 6 14.11 2.69 -10.80
C ARG A 6 14.07 1.18 -10.93
N ALA A 7 14.70 0.48 -9.98
CA ALA A 7 14.63 -0.98 -9.94
C ALA A 7 13.17 -1.40 -10.08
N ALA A 8 12.88 -2.17 -11.13
CA ALA A 8 11.53 -2.58 -11.43
C ALA A 8 10.99 -3.40 -10.26
N THR A 9 9.78 -3.08 -9.80
CA THR A 9 9.12 -3.90 -8.79
C THR A 9 8.81 -5.27 -9.38
N SER A 10 9.35 -6.32 -8.78
CA SER A 10 9.23 -7.71 -9.21
C SER A 10 7.77 -8.18 -9.12
N ARG A 11 7.48 -9.33 -9.73
CA ARG A 11 6.13 -9.92 -9.67
C ARG A 11 5.75 -10.31 -8.23
N SER A 12 6.66 -10.91 -7.48
CA SER A 12 6.43 -11.30 -6.08
C SER A 12 6.18 -10.08 -5.19
N GLU A 13 6.97 -9.02 -5.35
CA GLU A 13 6.77 -7.75 -4.65
C GLU A 13 5.40 -7.13 -4.96
N ARG A 14 4.95 -7.15 -6.23
CA ARG A 14 3.61 -6.66 -6.61
C ARG A 14 2.49 -7.48 -5.97
N THR A 15 2.63 -8.80 -5.92
CA THR A 15 1.66 -9.68 -5.25
C THR A 15 1.58 -9.37 -3.76
N ALA A 16 2.71 -9.26 -3.06
CA ALA A 16 2.74 -8.90 -1.65
C ALA A 16 2.10 -7.53 -1.39
N MET A 17 2.34 -6.54 -2.26
CA MET A 17 1.64 -5.25 -2.17
C MET A 17 0.12 -5.40 -2.33
N LEU A 18 -0.35 -6.22 -3.27
CA LEU A 18 -1.79 -6.45 -3.47
C LEU A 18 -2.42 -7.10 -2.23
N GLU A 19 -1.77 -8.09 -1.65
CA GLU A 19 -2.24 -8.75 -0.42
C GLU A 19 -2.31 -7.78 0.75
N PHE A 20 -1.29 -6.93 0.92
CA PHE A 20 -1.32 -5.89 1.94
C PHE A 20 -2.50 -4.92 1.75
N LEU A 21 -2.80 -4.56 0.50
CA LEU A 21 -3.89 -3.62 0.14
C LEU A 21 -5.28 -4.26 0.19
N ARG A 22 -5.40 -5.59 0.09
CA ARG A 22 -6.68 -6.30 0.28
C ARG A 22 -7.27 -6.06 1.67
N ILE A 23 -6.41 -5.86 2.67
CA ILE A 23 -6.86 -5.52 4.03
C ILE A 23 -7.29 -4.05 4.06
N LEU A 24 -8.60 -3.82 4.20
CA LEU A 24 -9.21 -2.47 4.18
C LEU A 24 -8.56 -1.51 5.18
N LYS A 25 -8.15 -1.98 6.36
CA LYS A 25 -7.46 -1.18 7.38
C LYS A 25 -6.12 -0.64 6.86
N ASN A 26 -5.33 -1.48 6.19
CA ASN A 26 -4.04 -1.09 5.62
C ASN A 26 -4.21 -0.12 4.45
N PHE A 27 -5.23 -0.33 3.62
CA PHE A 27 -5.58 0.59 2.56
C PHE A 27 -6.01 1.97 3.08
N ALA A 28 -6.84 2.02 4.13
CA ALA A 28 -7.27 3.26 4.74
C ALA A 28 -6.07 4.07 5.28
N LEU A 29 -5.06 3.39 5.82
CA LEU A 29 -3.81 4.02 6.26
C LEU A 29 -3.01 4.60 5.09
N LEU A 30 -2.89 3.87 3.97
CA LEU A 30 -2.11 4.31 2.81
C LEU A 30 -2.78 5.41 1.98
N THR A 31 -4.11 5.46 2.00
CA THR A 31 -4.91 6.47 1.28
C THR A 31 -5.24 7.70 2.12
N GLY A 32 -4.87 7.70 3.41
CA GLY A 32 -5.23 8.77 4.34
C GLY A 32 -6.73 8.82 4.64
N GLN A 33 -7.48 7.76 4.33
CA GLN A 33 -8.90 7.64 4.67
C GLN A 33 -9.11 7.14 6.10
N ALA A 34 -8.07 6.60 6.75
CA ALA A 34 -8.14 6.15 8.14
C ALA A 34 -8.57 7.25 9.13
N THR A 35 -8.36 8.52 8.78
CA THR A 35 -8.75 9.69 9.57
C THR A 35 -10.09 10.30 9.15
N LYS A 36 -10.74 9.78 8.10
CA LYS A 36 -12.00 10.34 7.58
C LYS A 36 -13.17 9.85 8.44
N GLY A 37 -13.63 10.70 9.37
CA GLY A 37 -14.88 10.49 10.12
C GLY A 37 -14.76 9.84 11.50
N LYS A 38 -13.56 9.66 12.06
CA LYS A 38 -13.38 9.27 13.47
C LYS A 38 -12.64 10.37 14.24
N PRO A 39 -13.15 10.84 15.39
CA PRO A 39 -12.37 11.70 16.28
C PRO A 39 -11.18 10.89 16.76
N MET A 40 -9.97 11.35 16.42
CA MET A 40 -8.73 10.68 16.82
C MET A 40 -8.62 10.72 18.34
N LYS A 41 -8.44 9.55 18.97
CA LYS A 41 -8.09 9.52 20.40
C LYS A 41 -6.72 10.18 20.55
N ARG A 42 -6.68 11.19 21.41
CA ARG A 42 -5.56 12.08 21.76
C ARG A 42 -4.19 11.39 21.59
N GLY A 43 -3.44 11.76 20.55
CA GLY A 43 -2.04 11.33 20.31
C GLY A 43 -1.81 10.37 19.13
N GLU A 44 -2.82 9.65 18.62
CA GLU A 44 -2.61 8.61 17.60
C GLU A 44 -2.63 9.17 16.17
N LYS A 45 -1.54 9.84 15.76
CA LYS A 45 -1.39 10.33 14.37
C LYS A 45 -1.02 9.19 13.43
N LEU A 46 -1.99 8.35 13.06
CA LEU A 46 -1.84 7.34 12.01
C LEU A 46 -1.71 8.04 10.65
N THR A 47 -0.48 8.44 10.36
CA THR A 47 -0.10 9.16 9.15
C THR A 47 0.06 8.20 7.97
N ARG A 48 -0.07 8.75 6.76
CA ARG A 48 0.23 8.01 5.52
C ARG A 48 1.64 7.40 5.54
N SER A 49 2.61 8.04 6.18
CA SER A 49 3.97 7.51 6.39
C SER A 49 3.99 6.25 7.24
N HIS A 50 3.12 6.12 8.24
CA HIS A 50 2.99 4.89 9.03
C HIS A 50 2.46 3.72 8.17
N GLY A 51 1.46 3.97 7.31
CA GLY A 51 0.99 2.96 6.36
C GLY A 51 2.07 2.51 5.37
N LEU A 52 2.94 3.44 4.94
CA LEU A 52 4.07 3.14 4.05
C LEU A 52 5.18 2.34 4.75
N ALA A 53 5.44 2.60 6.04
CA ALA A 53 6.38 1.81 6.83
C ALA A 53 5.89 0.37 6.97
N ARG A 54 4.61 0.17 7.33
CA ARG A 54 4.01 -1.17 7.40
C ARG A 54 4.01 -1.91 6.06
N LEU A 55 3.83 -1.20 4.95
CA LEU A 55 3.94 -1.79 3.62
C LEU A 55 5.37 -2.30 3.37
N ALA A 56 6.39 -1.54 3.73
CA ALA A 56 7.78 -1.95 3.60
C ALA A 56 8.10 -3.17 4.47
N GLU A 57 7.66 -3.15 5.73
CA GLU A 57 7.81 -4.28 6.67
C GLU A 57 7.16 -5.56 6.14
N TYR A 58 5.91 -5.46 5.66
CA TYR A 58 5.19 -6.62 5.12
C TYR A 58 5.89 -7.21 3.89
N VAL A 59 6.28 -6.37 2.94
CA VAL A 59 6.95 -6.86 1.72
C VAL A 59 8.30 -7.50 2.07
N ASN A 60 9.06 -6.92 3.00
CA ASN A 60 10.33 -7.50 3.45
C ASN A 60 10.15 -8.84 4.19
N ALA A 61 9.04 -9.02 4.91
CA ALA A 61 8.73 -10.26 5.60
C ALA A 61 8.32 -11.39 4.64
N VAL A 62 7.63 -11.07 3.54
CA VAL A 62 7.10 -12.06 2.59
C VAL A 62 8.04 -12.29 1.39
N VAL A 63 8.84 -11.29 1.03
CA VAL A 63 9.73 -11.33 -0.13
C VAL A 63 11.17 -11.10 0.33
N LEU A 64 11.99 -12.14 0.18
CA LEU A 64 13.45 -12.04 0.35
C LEU A 64 14.04 -11.26 -0.84
N ALA A 65 14.09 -9.94 -0.69
CA ALA A 65 14.69 -9.05 -1.66
C ALA A 65 16.18 -8.81 -1.33
N VAL A 66 17.04 -8.76 -2.36
CA VAL A 66 18.47 -8.42 -2.21
C VAL A 66 18.67 -7.09 -1.48
N ARG A 67 17.75 -6.15 -1.69
CA ARG A 67 17.72 -4.88 -0.97
C ARG A 67 16.37 -4.70 -0.29
N PRO A 68 16.33 -4.68 1.06
CA PRO A 68 15.09 -4.45 1.80
C PRO A 68 14.43 -3.12 1.44
N TRP A 69 13.12 -3.12 1.51
CA TRP A 69 12.30 -1.95 1.38
C TRP A 69 12.46 -1.03 2.58
N ASN A 70 12.41 0.26 2.33
CA ASN A 70 12.31 1.32 3.32
C ASN A 70 11.11 2.20 2.97
N THR A 71 10.67 3.04 3.89
CA THR A 71 9.44 3.85 3.71
C THR A 71 9.44 4.68 2.42
N GLN A 72 10.61 5.19 2.01
CA GLN A 72 10.76 6.01 0.80
C GLN A 72 10.63 5.18 -0.48
N ASN A 73 11.24 3.99 -0.54
CA ASN A 73 11.12 3.12 -1.71
C ASN A 73 9.73 2.48 -1.80
N ALA A 74 9.08 2.18 -0.66
CA ALA A 74 7.69 1.72 -0.61
C ALA A 74 6.75 2.79 -1.18
N LYS A 75 6.96 4.07 -0.82
CA LYS A 75 6.23 5.21 -1.38
C LYS A 75 6.40 5.31 -2.90
N SER A 76 7.65 5.28 -3.38
CA SER A 76 7.96 5.40 -4.81
C SER A 76 7.33 4.27 -5.62
N ARG A 77 7.41 3.03 -5.13
CA ARG A 77 6.86 1.83 -5.78
C ARG A 77 5.33 1.81 -5.73
N TYR A 78 4.73 2.15 -4.60
CA TYR A 78 3.28 2.33 -4.47
C TYR A 78 2.73 3.36 -5.46
N ILE A 79 3.39 4.53 -5.57
CA ILE A 79 2.99 5.57 -6.55
C ILE A 79 3.21 5.08 -7.98
N SER A 80 4.30 4.36 -8.26
CA SER A 80 4.59 3.86 -9.60
C SER A 80 3.57 2.83 -10.09
N ILE A 81 3.05 1.98 -9.19
CA ILE A 81 2.12 0.90 -9.54
C ILE A 81 0.67 1.39 -9.49
N TYR A 82 0.32 2.13 -8.44
CA TYR A 82 -1.06 2.49 -8.12
C TYR A 82 -1.35 3.99 -8.23
N GLY A 83 -0.48 4.75 -8.90
CA GLY A 83 -0.48 6.22 -8.95
C GLY A 83 -1.85 6.84 -8.69
N ALA A 84 -1.93 7.74 -7.71
CA ALA A 84 -3.09 8.26 -6.96
C ALA A 84 -4.54 7.90 -7.42
N GLY A 85 -4.86 7.90 -8.71
CA GLY A 85 -6.14 7.44 -9.27
C GLY A 85 -6.30 5.92 -9.43
N ARG A 86 -5.25 5.15 -9.78
CA ARG A 86 -5.37 3.70 -10.08
C ARG A 86 -5.58 2.84 -8.83
N ALA A 87 -5.04 3.24 -7.68
CA ALA A 87 -5.27 2.57 -6.39
C ALA A 87 -6.78 2.43 -6.10
N ARG A 88 -7.54 3.48 -6.36
CA ARG A 88 -9.00 3.49 -6.13
C ARG A 88 -9.72 2.56 -7.10
N VAL A 89 -9.30 2.51 -8.36
CA VAL A 89 -9.91 1.64 -9.38
C VAL A 89 -9.64 0.17 -9.10
N VAL A 90 -8.39 -0.20 -8.79
CA VAL A 90 -8.02 -1.58 -8.44
C VAL A 90 -8.80 -2.04 -7.21
N MET A 91 -8.95 -1.17 -6.20
CA MET A 91 -9.73 -1.51 -5.01
C MET A 91 -11.25 -1.48 -5.22
N ALA A 92 -11.78 -0.63 -6.11
CA ALA A 92 -13.19 -0.71 -6.51
C ALA A 92 -13.49 -2.08 -7.14
N CYS A 93 -12.57 -2.62 -7.94
CA CYS A 93 -12.69 -3.99 -8.47
C CYS A 93 -12.53 -5.06 -7.36
N LEU A 94 -11.59 -4.92 -6.43
CA LEU A 94 -11.36 -5.89 -5.34
C LEU A 94 -12.48 -5.90 -4.28
N THR A 95 -13.06 -4.74 -3.97
CA THR A 95 -14.18 -4.64 -3.02
C THR A 95 -15.51 -5.08 -3.64
N ARG A 96 -15.71 -4.84 -4.94
CA ARG A 96 -16.89 -5.33 -5.67
C ARG A 96 -16.86 -6.85 -5.88
N THR A 97 -15.68 -7.46 -5.94
CA THR A 97 -15.51 -8.92 -5.96
C THR A 97 -15.69 -9.53 -4.57
N SER A 98 -15.18 -8.90 -3.51
CA SER A 98 -15.42 -9.38 -2.13
C SER A 98 -16.90 -9.34 -1.72
N LYS A 99 -17.70 -8.39 -2.22
CA LYS A 99 -19.16 -8.37 -2.00
C LYS A 99 -19.94 -9.41 -2.81
N ARG A 100 -19.32 -10.10 -3.77
CA ARG A 100 -19.96 -11.17 -4.55
C ARG A 100 -19.73 -12.58 -4.00
N VAL A 101 -18.93 -12.74 -2.95
CA VAL A 101 -18.62 -14.06 -2.32
C VAL A 101 -19.55 -14.35 -1.13
N HIS A 102 -20.56 -13.52 -0.90
CA HIS A 102 -21.67 -13.81 0.00
C HIS A 102 -22.96 -13.91 -0.82
N ILE A 103 -23.12 -15.04 -1.53
CA ILE A 103 -24.41 -15.57 -2.01
C ILE A 103 -24.40 -17.06 -1.67
#